data_AF-A0AAD2W4C3-F1
#
_entry.id   AF-A0AAD2W4C3-F1
#
_cell.length_a   1.000
_cell.length_b   1.000
_cell.length_c   1.000
_cell.angle_alpha   90.00
_cell.angle_beta   90.00
_cell.angle_gamma   90.00
#
_symmetry.space_group_name_H-M   'P 1'
#
loop_
_entity.id
_entity.type
_entity.pdbx_description
1 polymer ?
#
loop_
_entity_poly.entity_id
_entity_poly.type
_entity_poly.pdbx_seq_one_letter_code
_entity_poly.pdbx_strand_id
1 'polypeptide(L)'
;MLQRRAEGTLVEAVQVVLPARLNGSNDWTMEKLTELIRVYDRDERVLGYDFQTASGQTYSHRDCLYSQDGAKHQVYCSMMCPA
;
A
#
# COMPACT_ATOMS: atom_id res chain seq x y z
N MET A 1 16.08 18.33 -1.26
CA MET A 1 16.07 18.69 0.19
C MET A 1 15.54 17.54 1.07
N LEU A 2 14.53 16.77 0.66
CA LEU A 2 14.08 15.56 1.37
C LEU A 2 15.01 14.36 1.19
N GLN A 3 15.47 14.10 -0.03
CA GLN A 3 16.35 12.96 -0.33
C GLN A 3 17.66 12.97 0.47
N ARG A 4 18.32 14.13 0.58
CA ARG A 4 19.50 14.35 1.47
C ARG A 4 19.18 14.24 2.97
N ARG A 5 17.94 14.53 3.39
CA ARG A 5 17.52 14.41 4.80
C ARG A 5 17.19 12.96 5.16
N ALA A 6 16.79 12.16 4.18
CA ALA A 6 16.52 10.74 4.33
C ALA A 6 17.78 9.87 4.15
N GLU A 7 18.87 10.46 3.67
CA GLU A 7 20.15 9.77 3.44
C GLU A 7 20.71 9.30 4.80
N GLY A 8 20.84 7.98 4.97
CA GLY A 8 21.23 7.36 6.25
C GLY A 8 20.10 7.20 7.28
N THR A 9 18.85 7.53 6.92
CA THR A 9 17.69 7.30 7.80
C THR A 9 17.09 5.91 7.60
N LEU A 10 16.60 5.32 8.68
CA LEU A 10 15.88 4.05 8.66
C LEU A 10 14.36 4.33 8.61
N VAL A 11 13.66 3.64 7.71
CA VAL A 11 12.19 3.69 7.68
C VAL A 11 11.66 2.80 8.80
N GLU A 12 11.18 3.43 9.88
CA GLU A 12 10.61 2.71 11.03
C GLU A 12 9.23 2.12 10.70
N ALA A 13 8.38 2.90 10.02
CA ALA A 13 7.05 2.47 9.60
C ALA A 13 6.58 3.29 8.40
N VAL A 14 5.78 2.65 7.53
CA VAL A 14 4.96 3.34 6.55
C VAL A 14 3.52 3.31 7.05
N GLN A 15 2.81 4.43 6.95
CA GLN A 15 1.43 4.54 7.39
C GLN A 15 0.53 5.01 6.24
N VAL A 16 -0.70 4.53 6.25
CA VAL A 16 -1.76 4.94 5.32
C VAL A 16 -2.87 5.64 6.09
N VAL A 17 -3.41 6.70 5.50
CA VAL A 17 -4.60 7.37 6.02
C VAL A 17 -5.82 6.79 5.31
N LEU A 18 -6.68 6.14 6.09
CA LEU A 18 -7.91 5.51 5.63
C LEU A 18 -9.09 6.46 5.84
N PRO A 19 -9.82 6.82 4.77
CA PRO A 19 -11.09 7.51 4.88
C PRO A 19 -12.12 6.65 5.63
N ALA A 20 -12.97 7.30 6.41
CA ALA A 20 -14.15 6.73 7.09
C ALA A 20 -14.95 5.73 6.22
N ARG A 21 -15.13 6.07 4.94
CA ARG A 21 -15.90 5.24 3.98
C ARG A 21 -15.24 3.91 3.65
N LEU A 22 -13.91 3.82 3.73
CA LEU A 22 -13.16 2.61 3.41
C LEU A 22 -12.97 1.71 4.62
N ASN A 23 -12.78 2.29 5.81
CA ASN A 23 -12.56 1.52 7.04
C ASN A 23 -13.86 1.17 7.80
N GLY A 24 -15.03 1.60 7.29
CA GLY A 24 -16.33 1.36 7.95
C GLY A 24 -16.53 2.14 9.24
N SER A 25 -15.66 3.11 9.53
CA SER A 25 -15.77 4.00 10.68
C SER A 25 -16.39 5.35 10.28
N ASN A 26 -16.68 6.20 11.26
CA ASN A 26 -17.15 7.56 11.00
C ASN A 26 -16.02 8.59 10.90
N ASP A 27 -14.76 8.17 11.10
CA ASP A 27 -13.60 9.05 11.19
C ASP A 27 -12.45 8.61 10.28
N TRP A 28 -11.52 9.53 10.05
CA TRP A 28 -10.28 9.22 9.35
C TRP A 28 -9.31 8.55 10.31
N THR A 29 -8.74 7.41 9.89
CA THR A 29 -7.81 6.65 10.73
C THR A 29 -6.48 6.53 10.04
N MET A 30 -5.39 6.57 10.81
CA MET A 30 -4.05 6.29 10.32
C MET A 30 -3.63 4.90 10.78
N GLU A 31 -3.24 4.04 9.84
CA GLU A 31 -2.82 2.68 10.13
C GLU A 31 -1.43 2.39 9.56
N LYS A 32 -0.69 1.49 10.22
CA LYS A 32 0.56 0.98 9.65
C LYS A 32 0.24 0.15 8.41
N LEU A 33 0.95 0.44 7.34
CA LEU A 33 0.96 -0.34 6.11
C LEU A 33 1.87 -1.54 6.35
N THR A 34 1.42 -2.74 5.98
CA THR A 34 2.24 -3.95 6.05
C THR A 34 2.67 -4.41 4.67
N GLU A 35 1.84 -4.19 3.66
CA GLU A 35 2.15 -4.51 2.27
C GLU A 35 1.55 -3.48 1.32
N LEU A 36 2.29 -3.15 0.26
CA LEU A 36 1.80 -2.43 -0.91
C LEU A 36 2.24 -3.14 -2.18
N ILE A 37 1.27 -3.50 -3.00
CA ILE A 37 1.46 -4.10 -4.31
C ILE A 37 0.95 -3.13 -5.35
N ARG A 38 1.79 -2.84 -6.35
CA ARG A 38 1.37 -2.16 -7.57
C ARG A 38 0.96 -3.19 -8.61
N VAL A 39 -0.15 -2.93 -9.29
CA VAL A 39 -0.70 -3.80 -10.34
C VAL A 39 -0.57 -3.13 -11.69
N TYR A 40 -0.10 -3.88 -12.68
CA TYR A 40 0.19 -3.40 -14.02
C TYR A 40 -0.56 -4.21 -15.08
N ASP A 41 -0.81 -3.59 -16.23
CA ASP A 41 -1.22 -4.30 -17.44
C ASP A 41 -0.01 -4.88 -18.19
N ARG A 42 -0.27 -5.43 -19.38
CA ARG A 42 0.76 -6.03 -20.25
C ARG A 42 1.70 -5.00 -20.86
N ASP A 43 1.30 -3.73 -20.90
CA ASP A 43 2.06 -2.60 -21.43
C ASP A 43 2.77 -1.81 -20.30
N GLU A 44 2.89 -2.43 -19.12
CA GLU A 44 3.49 -1.85 -17.91
C GLU A 44 2.77 -0.59 -17.38
N ARG A 45 1.52 -0.35 -17.78
CA ARG A 45 0.73 0.75 -17.24
C ARG A 45 0.16 0.35 -15.89
N VAL A 46 0.18 1.28 -14.94
CA VAL A 46 -0.38 1.06 -13.60
C VAL A 46 -1.90 0.99 -13.70
N LEU A 47 -2.47 -0.16 -13.30
CA LEU A 47 -3.92 -0.39 -13.21
C LEU A 47 -4.49 -0.13 -11.81
N GLY A 48 -3.62 -0.06 -10.80
CA GLY A 48 -4.01 0.22 -9.43
C GLY A 48 -3.07 -0.39 -8.40
N TYR A 49 -3.60 -0.53 -7.18
CA TYR A 49 -2.85 -0.95 -6.00
C TYR A 49 -3.67 -1.90 -5.13
N ASP A 50 -3.01 -2.93 -4.60
CA ASP A 50 -3.48 -3.68 -3.44
C ASP A 50 -2.63 -3.29 -2.24
N PHE A 51 -3.25 -3.13 -1.08
CA PHE A 51 -2.50 -2.89 0.14
C PHE A 51 -3.12 -3.55 1.35
N GLN A 52 -2.26 -3.96 2.28
CA GLN A 52 -2.64 -4.55 3.55
C GLN A 52 -2.17 -3.67 4.70
N THR A 53 -3.00 -3.58 5.71
CA THR A 53 -2.75 -2.80 6.93
C THR A 53 -2.46 -3.71 8.12
N ALA A 54 -1.90 -3.15 9.18
CA ALA A 54 -1.55 -3.88 10.40
C ALA A 54 -2.78 -4.43 11.16
N SER A 55 -3.99 -3.89 10.92
CA SER A 55 -5.24 -4.48 11.43
C SER A 55 -5.65 -5.75 10.66
N GLY A 56 -4.90 -6.13 9.63
CA GLY A 56 -5.20 -7.28 8.76
C GLY A 56 -6.17 -6.96 7.63
N GLN A 57 -6.64 -5.71 7.51
CA GLN A 57 -7.53 -5.30 6.43
C GLN A 57 -6.77 -5.17 5.11
N THR A 58 -7.39 -5.67 4.04
CA THR A 58 -6.89 -5.59 2.67
C THR A 58 -7.79 -4.70 1.83
N TYR A 59 -7.18 -3.77 1.11
CA TYR A 59 -7.85 -2.82 0.25
C TYR A 59 -7.32 -2.94 -1.17
N SER A 60 -8.21 -2.83 -2.13
CA SER A 60 -7.88 -2.82 -3.55
C SER A 60 -8.47 -1.59 -4.21
N HIS A 61 -7.62 -0.83 -4.89
CA HIS A 61 -8.03 0.23 -5.79
C HIS A 61 -7.64 -0.15 -7.21
N ARG A 62 -8.59 -0.07 -8.14
CA ARG A 62 -8.43 -0.42 -9.55
C ARG A 62 -9.15 0.58 -10.43
N ASP A 63 -8.47 1.04 -11.47
CA ASP A 63 -9.05 1.97 -12.45
C ASP A 63 -9.96 1.26 -13.47
N CYS A 64 -9.82 -0.07 -13.61
CA CYS A 64 -10.52 -0.86 -14.62
C CYS A 64 -11.07 -2.18 -14.06
N LEU A 65 -12.27 -2.57 -14.49
CA LEU A 65 -12.91 -3.86 -14.14
C LEU A 65 -12.11 -5.10 -14.59
N TYR A 66 -11.25 -4.98 -15.60
CA TYR A 66 -10.47 -6.08 -16.21
C TYR A 66 -9.07 -6.27 -15.58
N SER A 67 -8.81 -5.69 -14.42
CA SER A 67 -7.49 -5.66 -13.77
C SER A 67 -7.21 -6.81 -12.79
N GLN A 68 -8.07 -7.83 -12.76
CA GLN A 68 -7.88 -8.99 -11.86
C GLN A 68 -6.67 -9.84 -12.27
N ASP A 69 -6.31 -9.87 -13.56
CA ASP A 69 -5.18 -10.63 -14.11
C ASP A 69 -3.91 -9.78 -14.36
N GLY A 70 -3.84 -8.57 -13.79
CA GLY A 70 -2.66 -7.71 -13.94
C GLY A 70 -1.42 -8.26 -13.24
N ALA A 71 -0.24 -8.01 -13.81
CA ALA A 71 1.03 -8.37 -13.18
C ALA A 71 1.20 -7.60 -11.86
N LYS A 72 1.67 -8.27 -10.82
CA LYS A 72 1.82 -7.70 -9.47
C LYS A 72 3.29 -7.48 -9.13
N HIS A 73 3.62 -6.30 -8.61
CA HIS A 73 4.95 -5.97 -8.09
C HIS A 73 4.83 -5.45 -6.67
N GLN A 74 5.56 -6.05 -5.74
CA GLN A 74 5.62 -5.58 -4.36
C GLN A 74 6.46 -4.30 -4.29
N VAL A 75 5.83 -3.20 -3.88
CA VAL A 75 6.47 -1.89 -3.71
C VAL A 75 6.97 -1.73 -2.28
N TYR A 76 6.22 -2.26 -1.33
CA TYR A 76 6.56 -2.22 0.08
C TYR A 76 6.11 -3.50 0.76
N CYS A 77 6.97 -4.00 1.64
CA CYS A 77 6.65 -5.03 2.62
C CYS A 77 7.33 -4.64 3.92
N SER A 78 6.54 -4.48 4.99
CA SER A 78 7.11 -4.41 6.33
C SER A 78 7.62 -5.81 6.61
N MET A 79 8.93 -6.05 6.47
CA MET A 79 9.54 -7.29 6.95
C MET A 79 9.28 -7.37 8.46
N MET A 80 8.17 -8.00 8.86
CA MET A 80 8.12 -8.60 10.17
C MET A 80 9.08 -9.78 10.10
N CYS A 81 10.34 -9.55 10.48
CA CYS A 81 11.18 -10.67 10.89
C CYS A 81 10.37 -11.41 11.97
N PRO A 82 10.03 -12.70 11.78
CA PRO A 82 9.46 -13.47 12.86
C PRO A 82 10.45 -13.42 14.03
N ALA A 83 9.94 -13.08 15.21
CA ALA A 83 10.69 -13.09 16.46
C ALA A 83 11.16 -14.51 16.82
#